data_AF-A0A5A7NHB9-F1
#
_entry.id   AF-A0A5A7NHB9-F1
#
_cell.length_a   1.000
_cell.length_b   1.000
_cell.length_c   1.000
_cell.angle_alpha   90.00
_cell.angle_beta   90.00
_cell.angle_gamma   90.00
#
_symmetry.space_group_name_H-M   'P 1'
#
loop_
_entity.id
_entity.type
_entity.pdbx_description
1 polymer ?
#
loop_
_entity_poly.entity_id
_entity_poly.type
_entity_poly.pdbx_seq_one_letter_code
_entity_poly.pdbx_strand_id
1 'polypeptide(L)' 'MVAKLIHDHKAPVLFLDDMPGHHSSVAKYANHAHRIHFVADMRLARIIDPALDSHHRIDRWDACVDYIETHLTFSGQ' A
#
# COMPACT_ATOMS: atom_id res chain seq x y z
N MET A 1 -9.14 -11.83 -5.12
CA MET A 1 -8.84 -12.29 -3.75
C MET A 1 -8.87 -11.13 -2.75
N VAL A 2 -8.06 -10.07 -2.94
CA VAL A 2 -8.04 -8.88 -2.05
C VAL A 2 -9.41 -8.23 -1.83
N ALA A 3 -10.20 -8.01 -2.88
CA ALA A 3 -11.54 -7.43 -2.73
C ALA A 3 -12.49 -8.24 -1.82
N LYS A 4 -12.32 -9.57 -1.79
CA LYS A 4 -13.13 -10.44 -0.91
C LYS A 4 -12.71 -10.35 0.55
N LEU A 5 -11.42 -10.11 0.83
CA LEU A 5 -10.92 -9.89 2.19
C LEU A 5 -11.38 -8.55 2.75
N ILE A 6 -11.50 -7.55 1.87
CA ILE A 6 -11.87 -6.18 2.26
C ILE A 6 -13.38 -6.01 2.43
N HIS A 7 -14.20 -6.76 1.68
CA HIS A 7 -15.66 -6.61 1.66
C HIS A 7 -16.32 -6.55 3.04
N ASP A 8 -15.81 -7.34 3.99
CA ASP A 8 -16.40 -7.47 5.33
C ASP A 8 -15.81 -6.49 6.36
N HIS A 9 -14.83 -5.67 5.98
CA HIS A 9 -14.14 -4.74 6.87
C HIS A 9 -14.61 -3.30 6.65
N LYS A 10 -15.07 -2.66 7.73
CA LYS A 10 -15.49 -1.23 7.72
C LYS A 10 -14.38 -0.27 8.11
N ALA A 11 -13.21 -0.78 8.48
CA ALA A 11 -12.06 0.02 8.84
C ALA A 11 -11.32 0.54 7.58
N PRO A 12 -10.56 1.63 7.70
CA PRO A 12 -9.60 2.04 6.68
C PRO A 12 -8.67 0.88 6.30
N VAL A 13 -8.43 0.70 5.01
CA VAL A 13 -7.58 -0.37 4.50
C VAL A 13 -6.30 0.22 3.93
N LEU A 14 -5.17 -0.23 4.44
CA LEU A 14 -3.86 0.02 3.83
C LEU A 14 -3.38 -1.27 3.17
N PHE A 15 -2.91 -1.18 1.92
CA PHE A 15 -2.38 -2.30 1.15
C PHE A 15 -0.89 -2.10 0.91
N LEU A 16 -0.08 -3.02 1.44
CA LEU A 16 1.38 -2.98 1.38
C LEU A 16 1.89 -4.12 0.47
N ASP A 17 2.59 -3.80 -0.60
CA ASP A 17 3.12 -4.82 -1.54
C ASP A 17 4.25 -4.25 -2.40
N ASP A 18 5.19 -5.09 -2.83
CA ASP A 18 6.35 -4.71 -3.65
C ASP A 18 6.10 -4.84 -5.15
N MET A 19 5.01 -5.49 -5.57
CA MET A 19 4.75 -5.76 -6.99
C MET A 19 3.78 -4.76 -7.63
N PRO A 20 4.18 -4.03 -8.69
CA PRO A 20 3.32 -3.04 -9.36
C PRO A 20 1.97 -3.60 -9.84
N GLY A 21 1.95 -4.83 -10.36
CA GLY A 21 0.72 -5.46 -10.84
C GLY A 21 -0.32 -5.71 -9.74
N HIS A 22 0.12 -5.89 -8.49
CA HIS A 22 -0.80 -5.99 -7.36
C HIS A 22 -1.49 -4.66 -7.07
N HIS A 23 -0.75 -3.54 -7.15
CA HIS A 23 -1.32 -2.20 -6.99
C HIS A 23 -2.41 -1.90 -8.01
N SER A 24 -2.19 -2.23 -9.29
CA SER A 24 -3.21 -2.06 -10.34
C SER A 24 -4.44 -2.92 -10.10
N SER A 25 -4.26 -4.15 -9.62
CA SER A 25 -5.38 -5.02 -9.25
C SER A 25 -6.19 -4.46 -8.09
N VAL A 26 -5.52 -3.98 -7.04
CA VAL A 26 -6.20 -3.36 -5.88
C VAL A 26 -6.90 -2.06 -6.28
N ALA A 27 -6.27 -1.21 -7.10
CA ALA A 27 -6.92 -0.01 -7.63
C ALA A 27 -8.21 -0.33 -8.40
N LYS A 28 -8.23 -1.43 -9.17
CA LYS A 28 -9.40 -1.86 -9.93
C LYS A 28 -10.52 -2.42 -9.05
N TYR A 29 -10.20 -3.24 -8.06
CA TYR A 29 -11.20 -4.03 -7.33
C TYR A 29 -11.48 -3.54 -5.89
N ALA A 30 -10.63 -2.69 -5.33
CA ALA A 30 -10.71 -2.12 -4.00
C ALA A 30 -10.07 -0.72 -3.98
N ASN A 31 -10.60 0.19 -4.82
CA ASN A 31 -10.04 1.54 -5.03
C ASN A 31 -9.86 2.36 -3.74
N HIS A 32 -10.70 2.13 -2.73
CA HIS A 32 -10.68 2.77 -1.42
C HIS A 32 -9.51 2.32 -0.53
N ALA A 33 -8.81 1.24 -0.87
CA ALA A 33 -7.62 0.83 -0.13
C ALA A 33 -6.45 1.77 -0.45
N HIS A 34 -5.81 2.29 0.60
CA HIS A 34 -4.62 3.12 0.48
C HIS A 34 -3.40 2.25 0.21
N ARG A 35 -2.98 2.23 -1.05
CA ARG A 35 -1.89 1.42 -1.59
C ARG A 35 -0.52 2.06 -1.35
N ILE A 36 0.40 1.32 -0.71
CA ILE A 36 1.80 1.70 -0.49
C ILE A 36 2.68 0.67 -1.20
N HIS A 37 3.45 1.13 -2.19
CA HIS A 37 4.48 0.33 -2.83
C HIS A 37 5.65 0.21 -1.88
N PHE A 38 5.79 -0.94 -1.23
CA PHE A 38 6.81 -1.16 -0.22
C PHE A 38 7.86 -2.14 -0.71
N VAL A 39 9.10 -1.69 -0.91
CA VAL A 39 10.18 -2.52 -1.46
C VAL A 39 11.34 -2.59 -0.45
N ALA A 40 11.29 -3.57 0.45
CA ALA A 40 12.31 -3.72 1.50
C ALA A 40 13.70 -4.13 0.96
N ASP A 41 13.77 -4.79 -0.19
CA ASP A 41 15.04 -5.13 -0.81
C ASP A 41 15.64 -3.90 -1.50
N MET A 42 16.71 -3.36 -0.91
CA MET A 42 17.39 -2.15 -1.40
C MET A 42 18.06 -2.31 -2.77
N ARG A 43 18.32 -3.53 -3.24
CA ARG A 43 18.84 -3.76 -4.60
C ARG A 43 17.70 -3.65 -5.60
N LEU A 44 16.56 -4.27 -5.30
CA LEU A 44 15.35 -4.18 -6.11
C LEU A 44 14.83 -2.74 -6.14
N ALA A 45 14.77 -2.08 -4.99
CA ALA A 45 14.27 -0.72 -4.85
C ALA A 45 14.97 0.30 -5.77
N ARG A 46 16.25 0.06 -6.09
CA ARG A 46 17.07 0.90 -6.97
C ARG A 46 16.79 0.73 -8.46
N ILE A 47 16.14 -0.36 -8.86
CA ILE A 47 15.92 -0.71 -10.26
C ILE A 47 14.44 -0.78 -10.64
N ILE A 48 13.55 -0.80 -9.66
CA ILE A 48 12.10 -0.84 -9.89
C ILE A 48 11.50 0.56 -9.76
N ASP A 49 10.82 0.99 -10.80
CA ASP A 49 10.06 2.24 -10.78
C ASP A 49 8.91 2.17 -9.76
N PRO A 50 8.46 3.32 -9.23
CA PRO A 50 7.26 3.37 -8.42
C PRO A 50 6.05 2.76 -9.16
N ALA A 51 5.27 1.94 -8.45
CA ALA A 51 4.06 1.37 -9.01
C ALA A 51 3.06 2.49 -9.34
N LEU A 52 2.59 2.54 -10.60
CA LEU A 52 1.70 3.58 -11.13
C LEU A 52 0.47 3.85 -10.24
N ASP A 53 -0.13 2.78 -9.74
CA ASP A 53 -1.37 2.86 -8.96
C ASP A 53 -1.13 2.97 -7.45
N SER A 54 0.12 3.03 -6.99
CA SER A 54 0.43 3.27 -5.58
C SER A 54 0.24 4.74 -5.21
N HIS A 55 -0.20 5.02 -3.98
CA HIS A 55 -0.29 6.38 -3.47
C HIS A 55 1.05 6.86 -2.90
N HIS A 56 1.90 5.92 -2.47
CA HIS A 56 3.21 6.24 -1.92
C HIS A 56 4.20 5.09 -2.11
N ARG A 57 5.48 5.43 -2.26
CA ARG A 57 6.59 4.50 -2.38
C ARG A 57 7.48 4.62 -1.15
N ILE A 58 7.75 3.50 -0.48
CA ILE A 58 8.61 3.44 0.71
C ILE A 58 9.53 2.22 0.60
N ASP A 59 10.81 2.39 0.89
CA ASP A 59 11.79 1.28 0.82
C ASP A 59 12.30 0.83 2.20
N ARG A 60 11.94 1.55 3.27
CA ARG A 60 12.41 1.29 4.64
C ARG A 60 11.25 1.06 5.60
N TRP A 61 11.43 0.09 6.48
CA TRP A 61 10.42 -0.30 7.47
C TRP A 61 10.09 0.80 8.47
N ASP A 62 11.08 1.53 8.98
CA ASP A 62 10.86 2.63 9.93
C ASP A 62 9.96 3.71 9.33
N ALA A 63 10.29 4.18 8.13
CA ALA A 63 9.47 5.15 7.41
C ALA A 63 8.07 4.59 7.07
N CYS A 64 7.95 3.28 6.83
CA CYS A 64 6.67 2.65 6.56
C CYS A 64 5.75 2.61 7.78
N VAL A 65 6.32 2.30 8.95
CA VAL A 65 5.60 2.32 10.24
C VAL A 65 5.07 3.72 10.52
N ASP A 66 5.95 4.74 10.47
CA ASP A 66 5.56 6.14 10.71
C ASP A 66 4.42 6.58 9.77
N TYR A 67 4.50 6.17 8.50
CA TYR A 67 3.49 6.47 7.50
C TYR A 67 2.14 5.80 7.80
N ILE A 68 2.16 4.52 8.16
CA ILE A 68 0.96 3.75 8.53
C ILE A 68 0.30 4.38 9.77
N GLU A 69 1.08 4.67 10.81
CA GLU A 69 0.56 5.28 12.05
C GLU A 69 -0.10 6.63 11.78
N THR A 70 0.52 7.46 10.94
CA THR A 70 -0.05 8.75 10.51
C THR A 70 -1.39 8.57 9.80
N HIS A 71 -1.49 7.60 8.88
CA HIS A 71 -2.71 7.35 8.10
C HIS A 71 -3.82 6.70 8.91
N LEU A 72 -3.48 5.83 9.87
CA LEU A 72 -4.45 5.24 10.79
C LEU A 72 -4.99 6.27 11.78
N THR A 73 -4.14 7.17 12.28
CA THR A 73 -4.56 8.24 13.21
C THR A 73 -5.44 9.27 12.52
N PHE A 74 -5.13 9.64 11.27
CA PHE A 74 -5.94 10.56 10.48
C PHE A 74 -7.33 10.01 10.12
N SER A 75 -7.44 8.69 9.94
CA SER A 75 -8.70 8.05 9.56
C SER A 75 -9.65 7.76 10.74
N GLY A 76 -9.23 8.09 11.97
CA GLY A 76 -9.98 7.89 13.21
C GLY A 76 -10.65 9.13 13.79
N GLN A 77 -10.66 10.26 13.06
CA GLN A 77 -11.35 11.51 13.41
C GLN A 77 -12.60 11.74 12.55
#